data_AF-A0A7G2K0F7-F1
#
_entry.id   AF-A0A7G2K0F7-F1
#
_cell.length_a   1.000
_cell.length_b   1.000
_cell.length_c   1.000
_cell.angle_alpha   90.00
_cell.angle_beta   90.00
_cell.angle_gamma   90.00
#
_symmetry.space_group_name_H-M   'P 1'
#
loop_
_entity.id
_entity.type
_entity.pdbx_description
1 polymer ?
#
loop_
_entity_poly.entity_id
_entity_poly.type
_entity_poly.pdbx_seq_one_letter_code
_entity_poly.pdbx_strand_id
1 'polypeptide(L)'
;MTNQVQHQQNKQPPALKTFFESANVQNKIKELVGKNAATFATSVMQIANSNAMLKTADPMSIFNAACMAATLNLPLQNGLGFAYIVPFRNNKEKKTEAQFQIGYKGFIQLAQRSG
;
A
#
# COMPACT_ATOMS: atom_id res chain seq x y z
N MET A 1 -44.49 -15.56 -2.28
CA MET A 1 -43.25 -16.13 -2.88
C MET A 1 -42.22 -15.01 -2.92
N THR A 2 -41.50 -14.83 -1.82
CA THR A 2 -40.62 -13.67 -1.57
C THR A 2 -39.19 -13.98 -2.00
N ASN A 3 -38.69 -13.11 -2.88
CA ASN A 3 -37.33 -12.96 -3.39
C ASN A 3 -36.21 -13.43 -2.46
N GLN A 4 -35.43 -14.39 -2.93
CA GLN A 4 -34.05 -14.56 -2.48
C GLN A 4 -33.13 -13.76 -3.41
N VAL A 5 -32.82 -12.53 -3.02
CA VAL A 5 -31.68 -11.80 -3.56
C VAL A 5 -30.44 -12.45 -2.95
N GLN A 6 -29.78 -13.30 -3.74
CA GLN A 6 -28.51 -13.91 -3.35
C GLN A 6 -27.46 -12.80 -3.17
N HIS A 7 -27.04 -12.59 -1.93
CA HIS A 7 -25.85 -11.81 -1.60
C HIS A 7 -24.64 -12.48 -2.26
N GLN A 8 -24.13 -11.89 -3.34
CA GLN A 8 -22.87 -12.30 -3.93
C GLN A 8 -21.74 -11.97 -2.94
N GLN A 9 -21.18 -13.04 -2.39
CA GLN A 9 -20.04 -13.05 -1.49
C GLN A 9 -18.80 -12.45 -2.18
N ASN A 10 -18.35 -11.31 -1.68
CA ASN A 10 -17.15 -10.61 -2.16
C ASN A 10 -15.88 -11.40 -1.75
N LYS A 11 -15.43 -12.33 -2.58
CA LYS A 11 -14.13 -12.99 -2.47
C LYS A 11 -13.05 -12.14 -3.14
N GLN A 12 -12.38 -11.24 -2.41
CA GLN A 12 -11.02 -10.83 -2.81
C GLN A 12 -9.99 -11.23 -1.75
N PRO A 13 -9.31 -12.36 -1.99
CA PRO A 13 -7.90 -12.51 -1.60
C PRO A 13 -6.88 -12.95 -2.70
N PRO A 14 -7.03 -12.69 -4.03
CA PRO A 14 -5.93 -12.87 -5.00
C PRO A 14 -5.38 -11.58 -5.63
N ALA A 15 -6.18 -10.51 -5.75
CA ALA A 15 -5.86 -9.39 -6.64
C ALA A 15 -4.58 -8.62 -6.26
N LEU A 16 -4.37 -8.30 -4.96
CA LEU A 16 -3.21 -7.54 -4.52
C LEU A 16 -1.91 -8.35 -4.66
N LYS A 17 -1.93 -9.61 -4.23
CA LYS A 17 -0.77 -10.51 -4.32
C LYS A 17 -0.38 -10.72 -5.79
N THR A 18 -1.35 -11.05 -6.65
CA THR A 18 -1.12 -11.20 -8.09
C THR A 18 -0.67 -9.90 -8.74
N PHE A 19 -1.19 -8.75 -8.31
CA PHE A 19 -0.74 -7.43 -8.79
C PHE A 19 0.73 -7.18 -8.44
N PHE A 20 1.14 -7.41 -7.19
CA PHE A 20 2.53 -7.25 -6.77
C PHE A 20 3.46 -8.28 -7.41
N GLU A 21 2.97 -9.47 -7.75
CA GLU A 21 3.73 -10.50 -8.47
C GLU A 21 3.91 -10.19 -9.97
N SER A 22 3.16 -9.23 -10.52
CA SER A 22 3.29 -8.86 -11.92
C SER A 22 4.71 -8.32 -12.24
N ALA A 23 5.26 -8.74 -13.38
CA ALA A 23 6.63 -8.39 -13.78
C ALA A 23 6.85 -6.88 -13.83
N ASN A 24 5.86 -6.11 -14.29
CA ASN A 24 5.93 -4.66 -14.38
C ASN A 24 6.08 -4.00 -12.99
N VAL A 25 5.30 -4.46 -12.01
CA VAL A 25 5.35 -3.95 -10.64
C VAL A 25 6.66 -4.34 -9.97
N GLN A 26 7.11 -5.59 -10.12
CA GLN A 26 8.41 -6.04 -9.60
C GLN A 26 9.58 -5.25 -10.18
N ASN A 27 9.59 -5.03 -11.50
CA ASN A 27 10.60 -4.22 -12.17
C ASN A 27 10.60 -2.79 -11.63
N LYS A 28 9.43 -2.18 -11.45
CA LYS A 28 9.35 -0.82 -10.92
C LYS A 28 9.81 -0.70 -9.46
N ILE A 29 9.45 -1.66 -8.61
CA ILE A 29 9.95 -1.71 -7.23
C ILE A 29 11.46 -1.88 -7.22
N LYS A 30 12.00 -2.73 -8.09
CA LYS A 30 13.45 -2.95 -8.22
C LYS A 30 14.20 -1.70 -8.70
N GLU A 31 13.63 -0.93 -9.63
CA GLU A 31 14.17 0.37 -10.04
C GLU A 31 14.25 1.37 -8.89
N LEU A 32 13.19 1.45 -8.07
CA LEU A 32 13.08 2.45 -7.00
C LEU A 32 13.87 2.07 -5.74
N VAL A 33 13.88 0.78 -5.38
CA VAL A 33 14.34 0.30 -4.07
C VAL A 33 15.59 -0.60 -4.20
N GLY A 34 15.98 -0.96 -5.42
CA GLY A 34 17.20 -1.70 -5.71
C GLY A 34 17.27 -3.04 -4.98
N LYS A 35 18.33 -3.22 -4.17
CA LYS A 35 18.60 -4.45 -3.41
C LYS A 35 17.53 -4.75 -2.36
N ASN A 36 16.77 -3.74 -1.90
CA ASN A 36 15.79 -3.88 -0.83
C ASN A 36 14.38 -4.22 -1.35
N ALA A 37 14.22 -4.47 -2.66
CA ALA A 37 12.91 -4.69 -3.30
C ALA A 37 12.08 -5.81 -2.66
N ALA A 38 12.70 -6.94 -2.29
CA ALA A 38 11.99 -8.07 -1.68
C ALA A 38 11.46 -7.72 -0.27
N THR A 39 12.29 -7.11 0.57
CA THR A 39 11.91 -6.64 1.91
C THR A 39 10.82 -5.57 1.82
N PHE A 40 10.93 -4.68 0.85
CA PHE A 40 9.96 -3.63 0.60
C PHE A 40 8.60 -4.18 0.18
N ALA A 41 8.56 -5.07 -0.82
CA ALA A 41 7.32 -5.73 -1.25
C ALA A 41 6.67 -6.50 -0.09
N THR A 42 7.47 -7.21 0.71
CA THR A 42 6.99 -7.92 1.92
C THR A 42 6.37 -6.95 2.91
N SER A 43 7.01 -5.80 3.16
CA SER A 43 6.51 -4.81 4.10
C SER A 43 5.21 -4.17 3.63
N VAL A 44 5.09 -3.85 2.34
CA VAL A 44 3.84 -3.34 1.74
C VAL A 44 2.71 -4.38 1.87
N MET A 45 3.00 -5.65 1.59
CA MET A 45 2.04 -6.74 1.75
C MET A 45 1.61 -6.92 3.21
N GLN A 46 2.53 -6.80 4.17
CA GLN A 46 2.20 -6.83 5.59
C GLN A 46 1.30 -5.66 5.99
N ILE A 47 1.60 -4.45 5.53
CA ILE A 47 0.80 -3.25 5.81
C ILE A 47 -0.62 -3.42 5.23
N ALA A 48 -0.74 -3.85 3.97
CA ALA A 48 -2.04 -4.08 3.34
C ALA A 48 -2.86 -5.16 4.07
N ASN A 49 -2.19 -6.22 4.57
CA ASN A 49 -2.84 -7.27 5.34
C ASN A 49 -3.15 -6.88 6.79
N SER A 50 -2.53 -5.82 7.33
CA SER A 50 -2.72 -5.38 8.71
C SER A 50 -4.03 -4.63 8.95
N ASN A 51 -4.67 -4.10 7.89
CA ASN A 51 -5.92 -3.33 8.00
C ASN A 51 -6.97 -3.88 7.03
N ALA A 52 -8.16 -4.19 7.53
CA ALA A 52 -9.25 -4.74 6.71
C ALA A 52 -9.68 -3.81 5.57
N MET A 53 -9.63 -2.48 5.75
CA MET A 53 -9.94 -1.52 4.68
C MET A 53 -8.85 -1.48 3.60
N LEU A 54 -7.58 -1.66 3.99
CA LEU A 54 -6.48 -1.76 3.03
C LEU A 54 -6.53 -3.06 2.21
N LYS A 55 -7.02 -4.16 2.79
CA LYS A 55 -7.24 -5.41 2.03
C LYS A 55 -8.22 -5.22 0.86
N THR A 56 -9.20 -4.34 1.03
CA THR A 56 -10.20 -4.00 0.01
C THR A 56 -9.87 -2.75 -0.78
N ALA A 57 -8.72 -2.12 -0.53
CA ALA A 57 -8.33 -0.92 -1.24
C ALA A 57 -7.84 -1.26 -2.67
N ASP A 58 -7.94 -0.29 -3.56
CA ASP A 58 -7.42 -0.41 -4.93
C ASP A 58 -5.91 -0.75 -4.91
N PRO A 59 -5.48 -1.91 -5.47
CA PRO A 59 -4.08 -2.31 -5.51
C PRO A 59 -3.15 -1.25 -6.11
N MET A 60 -3.64 -0.50 -7.11
CA MET A 60 -2.86 0.55 -7.76
C MET A 60 -2.58 1.71 -6.80
N SER A 61 -3.54 2.06 -5.95
CA SER A 61 -3.36 3.11 -4.94
C SER A 61 -2.36 2.70 -3.86
N ILE A 62 -2.34 1.43 -3.44
CA ILE A 62 -1.35 0.88 -2.50
C ILE A 62 0.04 0.96 -3.10
N PHE A 63 0.16 0.57 -4.37
CA PHE A 63 1.43 0.62 -5.09
C PHE A 63 1.95 2.05 -5.26
N ASN A 64 1.09 2.99 -5.63
CA ASN A 64 1.46 4.41 -5.73
C ASN A 64 1.93 4.97 -4.39
N ALA A 65 1.22 4.66 -3.29
CA ALA A 65 1.62 5.06 -1.95
C ALA A 65 2.97 4.46 -1.55
N ALA A 66 3.22 3.19 -1.93
CA ALA A 66 4.50 2.55 -1.72
C ALA A 66 5.62 3.24 -2.52
N CYS A 67 5.41 3.50 -3.81
CA CYS A 67 6.36 4.22 -4.66
C CYS A 67 6.76 5.58 -4.07
N MET A 68 5.81 6.34 -3.51
CA MET A 68 6.12 7.62 -2.84
C MET A 68 7.06 7.43 -1.65
N ALA A 69 6.83 6.41 -0.82
CA ALA A 69 7.72 6.09 0.30
C ALA A 69 9.13 5.71 -0.18
N ALA A 70 9.22 4.94 -1.27
CA ALA A 70 10.48 4.55 -1.89
C ALA A 70 11.24 5.76 -2.44
N THR A 71 10.56 6.69 -3.13
CA THR A 71 11.17 7.93 -3.65
C THR A 71 11.73 8.80 -2.53
N LEU A 72 11.06 8.87 -1.38
CA LEU A 72 11.54 9.60 -0.20
C LEU A 72 12.61 8.83 0.59
N ASN A 73 12.94 7.60 0.14
CA ASN A 73 13.85 6.68 0.81
C ASN A 73 13.51 6.53 2.30
N LEU A 74 12.21 6.33 2.56
CA LEU A 74 11.63 6.12 3.88
C LEU A 74 11.23 4.64 4.04
N PRO A 75 11.67 3.96 5.11
CA PRO A 75 11.30 2.56 5.33
C PRO A 75 9.80 2.45 5.66
N LEU A 76 9.10 1.62 4.90
CA LEU A 76 7.71 1.27 5.15
C LEU A 76 7.64 0.17 6.20
N GLN A 77 7.55 0.56 7.46
CA GLN A 77 7.28 -0.39 8.54
C GLN A 77 6.45 0.32 9.61
N ASN A 78 5.20 -0.13 9.77
CA ASN A 78 4.23 0.51 10.66
C ASN A 78 4.76 0.71 12.10
N GLY A 79 5.63 -0.20 12.58
CA GLY A 79 6.23 -0.10 13.92
C GLY A 79 7.40 0.90 14.05
N LEU A 80 8.00 1.34 12.94
CA LEU A 80 9.20 2.19 13.00
C LEU A 80 8.91 3.69 12.99
N GLY A 81 7.74 4.11 12.50
CA GLY A 81 7.27 5.51 12.58
C GLY A 81 7.82 6.46 11.51
N PHE A 82 8.36 5.93 10.41
CA PHE A 82 8.90 6.73 9.31
C PHE A 82 7.86 7.06 8.23
N ALA A 83 7.04 6.08 7.85
CA ALA A 83 6.05 6.21 6.81
C ALA A 83 4.89 5.22 7.05
N TYR A 84 3.72 5.61 6.58
CA TYR A 84 2.48 4.85 6.74
C TYR A 84 1.72 4.81 5.41
N ILE A 85 0.99 3.71 5.21
CA ILE A 85 -0.03 3.61 4.17
C ILE A 85 -1.36 3.51 4.90
N VAL A 86 -2.24 4.48 4.69
CA VAL A 86 -3.54 4.54 5.37
C VAL A 86 -4.68 4.36 4.38
N PRO A 87 -5.79 3.70 4.78
CA PRO A 87 -6.97 3.60 3.94
C PRO A 87 -7.73 4.93 3.94
N PHE A 88 -8.18 5.34 2.76
CA PHE A 88 -9.05 6.49 2.55
C PHE A 88 -10.27 6.05 1.75
N ARG A 89 -11.47 6.37 2.25
CA ARG A 89 -12.71 6.05 1.53
C ARG A 89 -13.11 7.24 0.66
N ASN A 90 -13.01 7.06 -0.65
CA ASN A 90 -13.50 8.03 -1.62
C ASN A 90 -15.00 7.80 -1.85
N ASN A 91 -15.83 8.61 -1.18
CA ASN A 91 -17.30 8.51 -1.27
C ASN A 91 -17.85 8.89 -2.66
N LYS A 92 -17.12 9.69 -3.44
CA LYS A 92 -17.54 10.10 -4.79
C LYS A 92 -17.43 8.93 -5.77
N GLU A 93 -16.32 8.20 -5.70
CA GLU A 93 -16.05 7.05 -6.56
C GLU A 93 -16.46 5.71 -5.92
N LYS A 94 -17.05 5.76 -4.71
CA LYS A 94 -17.48 4.61 -3.91
C LYS A 94 -16.40 3.52 -3.76
N LYS A 95 -15.13 3.92 -3.69
CA LYS A 95 -13.98 3.01 -3.60
C LYS A 95 -13.10 3.35 -2.40
N THR A 96 -12.36 2.34 -1.93
CA THR A 96 -11.34 2.53 -0.90
C THR A 96 -9.99 2.64 -1.59
N GLU A 97 -9.26 3.70 -1.30
CA GLU A 97 -7.91 3.95 -1.81
C GLU A 97 -6.92 3.90 -0.65
N ALA A 98 -5.65 3.72 -0.97
CA ALA A 98 -4.56 3.85 -0.02
C ALA A 98 -3.82 5.16 -0.25
N GLN A 99 -3.53 5.87 0.83
CA GLN A 99 -2.78 7.12 0.82
C GLN A 99 -1.48 6.98 1.57
N PHE A 100 -0.43 7.59 1.03
CA PHE A 100 0.86 7.70 1.69
C PHE A 100 0.81 8.81 2.74
N GLN A 101 1.32 8.52 3.94
CA GLN A 101 1.52 9.52 4.99
C GLN A 101 2.92 9.40 5.56
N ILE A 102 3.56 10.55 5.77
CA ILE A 102 4.88 10.63 6.39
C ILE A 102 4.70 10.54 7.91
N GLY A 103 5.47 9.67 8.54
CA GLY A 103 5.52 9.57 9.99
C GLY A 103 6.44 10.61 10.61
N TYR A 104 6.28 10.86 11.91
CA TYR A 104 7.09 11.85 12.65
C TYR A 104 8.60 11.66 12.45
N LYS A 105 9.11 10.43 12.54
CA LYS A 105 10.53 10.14 12.32
C LYS A 105 10.94 10.33 10.87
N GLY A 106 10.02 10.16 9.93
CA GLY A 106 10.23 10.46 8.52
C GLY A 106 10.50 11.94 8.28
N PHE A 107 9.73 12.83 8.92
CA PHE A 107 9.98 14.28 8.84
C PHE A 107 11.34 14.67 9.40
N ILE A 108 11.75 14.12 10.55
CA ILE A 108 13.08 14.37 11.12
C ILE A 108 14.18 13.92 10.14
N GLN A 109 14.04 12.72 9.56
CA GLN A 109 15.04 12.19 8.63
C GLN A 109 15.12 13.00 7.33
N LEU A 110 13.99 13.49 6.83
CA LEU A 110 13.97 14.38 5.66
C LEU A 110 14.66 15.70 6.00
N ALA A 111 14.35 16.30 7.16
CA ALA A 111 15.00 17.54 7.61
C ALA A 111 16.52 17.38 7.75
N GLN A 112 16.99 16.25 8.28
CA GLN A 112 18.42 15.92 8.38
C GLN A 112 19.10 15.77 7.01
N ARG A 113 18.37 15.34 5.98
CA ARG A 113 18.90 15.16 4.60
C ARG A 113 18.85 16.44 3.77
N SER A 114 17.97 17.38 4.13
CA SER A 114 17.83 18.67 3.44
C SER A 114 18.77 19.76 3.95
N GLY A 115 19.53 19.46 5.02
CA GLY A 115 20.53 20.34 5.60
C GLY A 115 21.87 20.27 4.89
#